data_AF-A0A1Y1Q7D4-F1
#
_entry.id   AF-A0A1Y1Q7D4-F1
#
_cell.length_a   1.000
_cell.length_b   1.000
_cell.length_c   1.000
_cell.angle_alpha   90.00
_cell.angle_beta   90.00
_cell.angle_gamma   90.00
#
_symmetry.space_group_name_H-M   'P 1'
#
loop_
_entity.id
_entity.type
_entity.pdbx_description
1 polymer ?
#
loop_
_entity_poly.entity_id
_entity_poly.type
_entity_poly.pdbx_seq_one_letter_code
_entity_poly.pdbx_strand_id
1 'polypeptide(L)'
;MNKYLSINRINEIISSIEIVIENLNQVKVDENRWKWIIIATHNALQNTMVEALWLGNGFRAMTEKSVEKWMRVHQEKSDKKKYPTLKLANFPELYKRICDKDIMVGYIHSKVFTAEDRHGYAVDKLNKIRNRFIHFELTIWNLNINGIPNIIMDCIDILKFLVQDSNNILIADFQDQDRLNKSIDKLVHILREINKDVCDM
;
A
#
# COMPACT_ATOMS: atom_id res chain seq x y z
N MET A 1 -9.44 -30.93 13.78
CA MET A 1 -10.14 -29.68 13.39
C MET A 1 -9.17 -28.87 12.54
N ASN A 2 -9.48 -28.62 11.27
CA ASN A 2 -8.55 -27.90 10.39
C ASN A 2 -8.67 -26.40 10.65
N LYS A 3 -7.54 -25.74 10.96
CA LYS A 3 -7.46 -24.29 11.15
C LYS A 3 -7.10 -23.65 9.81
N TYR A 4 -7.94 -22.75 9.32
CA TYR A 4 -7.68 -21.97 8.11
C TYR A 4 -7.37 -20.52 8.48
N LEU A 5 -6.44 -19.90 7.76
CA LEU A 5 -6.19 -18.46 7.84
C LEU A 5 -7.08 -17.77 6.80
N SER A 6 -7.98 -16.89 7.26
CA SER A 6 -8.78 -16.03 6.39
C SER A 6 -8.11 -14.67 6.27
N ILE A 7 -7.84 -14.23 5.05
CA ILE A 7 -7.24 -12.93 4.76
C ILE A 7 -8.22 -12.15 3.89
N ASN A 8 -8.53 -10.92 4.29
CA ASN A 8 -9.29 -9.98 3.49
C ASN A 8 -8.47 -8.69 3.25
N ARG A 9 -8.90 -7.85 2.33
CA ARG A 9 -8.11 -6.69 1.88
C ARG A 9 -7.87 -5.66 2.98
N ILE A 10 -8.86 -5.39 3.83
CA ILE A 10 -8.71 -4.46 4.97
C ILE A 10 -7.77 -5.05 6.03
N ASN A 11 -7.96 -6.32 6.39
CA ASN A 11 -7.09 -7.03 7.32
C ASN A 11 -5.65 -7.08 6.84
N GLU A 12 -5.41 -7.15 5.53
CA GLU A 12 -4.06 -7.13 4.96
C GLU A 12 -3.39 -5.74 5.07
N ILE A 13 -4.16 -4.65 4.93
CA ILE A 13 -3.65 -3.29 5.18
C ILE A 13 -3.28 -3.16 6.67
N ILE A 14 -4.21 -3.54 7.56
CA ILE A 14 -4.01 -3.45 9.01
C ILE A 14 -2.82 -4.29 9.46
N SER A 15 -2.75 -5.56 9.04
CA SER A 15 -1.65 -6.46 9.41
C SER A 15 -0.31 -5.93 8.92
N SER A 16 -0.25 -5.38 7.70
CA SER A 16 0.98 -4.78 7.17
C SER A 16 1.43 -3.57 8.01
N ILE A 17 0.50 -2.69 8.41
CA ILE A 17 0.80 -1.56 9.29
C ILE A 17 1.31 -2.04 10.66
N GLU A 18 0.68 -3.07 11.22
CA GLU A 18 1.09 -3.65 12.51
C GLU A 18 2.49 -4.24 12.46
N ILE A 19 2.87 -4.89 11.34
CA ILE A 19 4.24 -5.38 11.13
C ILE A 19 5.24 -4.20 11.04
N VAL A 20 4.87 -3.09 10.39
CA VAL A 20 5.71 -1.89 10.39
C VAL A 20 5.94 -1.41 11.82
N ILE A 21 4.87 -1.28 12.61
CA ILE A 21 4.93 -0.86 14.02
C ILE A 21 5.80 -1.80 14.85
N GLU A 22 5.60 -3.12 14.73
CA GLU A 22 6.36 -4.12 15.48
C GLU A 22 7.87 -3.99 15.21
N ASN A 23 8.25 -3.85 13.94
CA ASN A 23 9.66 -3.76 13.56
C ASN A 23 10.27 -2.39 13.90
N LEU A 24 9.50 -1.29 13.82
CA LEU A 24 9.98 0.02 14.27
C LEU A 24 10.33 0.02 15.76
N ASN A 25 9.55 -0.67 16.60
CA ASN A 25 9.84 -0.79 18.03
C ASN A 25 11.13 -1.57 18.33
N GLN A 26 11.65 -2.34 17.37
CA GLN A 26 12.84 -3.17 17.54
C GLN A 26 14.06 -2.64 16.78
N VAL A 27 13.91 -1.58 15.98
CA VAL A 27 14.96 -1.12 15.07
C VAL A 27 16.21 -0.57 15.78
N LYS A 28 16.05 -0.07 17.02
CA LYS A 28 17.17 0.38 17.87
C LYS A 28 18.01 -0.78 18.41
N VAL A 29 17.43 -2.00 18.45
CA VAL A 29 18.10 -3.21 18.95
C VAL A 29 18.66 -4.02 17.79
N ASP A 30 17.96 -4.03 16.64
CA ASP A 30 18.34 -4.78 15.45
C ASP A 30 18.07 -3.94 14.19
N GLU A 31 19.13 -3.43 13.56
CA GLU A 31 19.00 -2.63 12.35
C GLU A 31 18.45 -3.43 11.14
N ASN A 32 18.55 -4.77 11.15
CA ASN A 32 17.99 -5.60 10.08
C ASN A 32 16.46 -5.49 10.00
N ARG A 33 15.82 -4.95 11.03
CA ARG A 33 14.39 -4.64 11.06
C ARG A 33 13.99 -3.64 9.97
N TRP A 34 14.90 -2.77 9.52
CA TRP A 34 14.66 -1.85 8.39
C TRP A 34 14.19 -2.57 7.13
N LYS A 35 14.73 -3.76 6.84
CA LYS A 35 14.27 -4.58 5.71
C LYS A 35 12.78 -4.87 5.79
N TRP A 36 12.32 -5.33 6.95
CA TRP A 36 10.93 -5.71 7.16
C TRP A 36 9.99 -4.51 7.23
N ILE A 37 10.46 -3.40 7.81
CA ILE A 37 9.76 -2.11 7.77
C ILE A 37 9.50 -1.71 6.31
N ILE A 38 10.53 -1.71 5.46
CA ILE A 38 10.42 -1.31 4.05
C ILE A 38 9.47 -2.23 3.26
N ILE A 39 9.57 -3.55 3.45
CA ILE A 39 8.69 -4.52 2.78
C ILE A 39 7.24 -4.33 3.25
N ALA A 40 7.01 -4.18 4.55
CA ALA A 40 5.68 -4.05 5.11
C ALA A 40 5.04 -2.70 4.78
N THR A 41 5.80 -1.60 4.77
CA THR A 41 5.32 -0.28 4.31
C THR A 41 4.90 -0.34 2.84
N HIS A 42 5.70 -1.00 1.99
CA HIS A 42 5.35 -1.19 0.58
C HIS A 42 4.05 -2.00 0.43
N ASN A 43 3.92 -3.11 1.17
CA ASN A 43 2.70 -3.93 1.14
C ASN A 43 1.47 -3.13 1.62
N ALA A 44 1.58 -2.43 2.74
CA ALA A 44 0.51 -1.59 3.28
C ALA A 44 0.05 -0.53 2.28
N LEU A 45 0.99 0.21 1.69
CA LEU A 45 0.69 1.24 0.70
C LEU A 45 0.09 0.64 -0.57
N GLN A 46 0.65 -0.47 -1.08
CA GLN A 46 0.10 -1.14 -2.26
C GLN A 46 -1.35 -1.57 -2.03
N ASN A 47 -1.63 -2.26 -0.93
CA ASN A 47 -2.99 -2.74 -0.65
C ASN A 47 -3.97 -1.58 -0.43
N THR A 48 -3.52 -0.49 0.17
CA THR A 48 -4.34 0.72 0.32
C THR A 48 -4.67 1.35 -1.02
N MET A 49 -3.69 1.47 -1.95
CA MET A 49 -3.94 1.96 -3.31
C MET A 49 -4.93 1.06 -4.05
N VAL A 50 -4.79 -0.26 -3.92
CA VAL A 50 -5.71 -1.23 -4.52
C VAL A 50 -7.12 -1.09 -3.98
N GLU A 51 -7.28 -0.91 -2.67
CA GLU A 51 -8.60 -0.73 -2.06
C GLU A 51 -9.25 0.59 -2.49
N ALA A 52 -8.49 1.68 -2.54
CA ALA A 52 -8.98 2.97 -3.02
C ALA A 52 -9.38 2.95 -4.51
N LEU A 53 -8.78 2.06 -5.30
CA LEU A 53 -9.10 1.83 -6.71
C LEU A 53 -10.13 0.70 -6.91
N TRP A 54 -10.66 0.10 -5.84
CA TRP A 54 -11.59 -1.01 -5.96
C TRP A 54 -12.91 -0.58 -6.59
N LEU A 55 -13.54 0.46 -6.04
CA LEU A 55 -14.72 1.14 -6.60
C LEU A 55 -15.80 0.19 -7.16
N GLY A 56 -16.02 -0.93 -6.46
CA GLY A 56 -17.02 -1.96 -6.74
C GLY A 56 -16.54 -3.17 -7.53
N ASN A 57 -15.61 -3.03 -8.48
CA ASN A 57 -15.21 -4.12 -9.40
C ASN A 57 -13.71 -4.43 -9.46
N GLY A 58 -12.87 -3.57 -8.89
CA GLY A 58 -11.42 -3.74 -8.85
C GLY A 58 -10.67 -3.42 -10.15
N PHE A 59 -11.35 -3.12 -11.26
CA PHE A 59 -10.70 -2.99 -12.58
C PHE A 59 -9.71 -1.83 -12.64
N ARG A 60 -9.96 -0.74 -11.91
CA ARG A 60 -9.05 0.41 -11.86
C ARG A 60 -7.72 0.08 -11.18
N ALA A 61 -7.61 -1.01 -10.43
CA ALA A 61 -6.36 -1.51 -9.87
C ALA A 61 -5.65 -2.54 -10.78
N MET A 62 -6.29 -2.98 -11.88
CA MET A 62 -5.78 -4.04 -12.76
C MET A 62 -5.10 -3.48 -14.01
N THR A 63 -4.24 -4.27 -14.63
CA THR A 63 -3.66 -3.95 -15.94
C THR A 63 -4.77 -3.89 -17.00
N GLU A 64 -4.72 -2.87 -17.85
CA GLU A 64 -5.70 -2.64 -18.93
C GLU A 64 -5.87 -3.90 -19.80
N LYS A 65 -4.76 -4.47 -20.25
CA LYS A 65 -4.74 -5.72 -21.04
C LYS A 65 -5.50 -6.87 -20.38
N SER A 66 -5.46 -6.99 -19.05
CA SER A 66 -6.19 -8.04 -18.34
C SER A 66 -7.68 -7.75 -18.24
N VAL A 67 -8.06 -6.48 -18.06
CA VAL A 67 -9.45 -6.02 -18.04
C VAL A 67 -10.08 -6.16 -19.42
N GLU A 68 -9.42 -5.74 -20.48
CA GLU A 68 -9.89 -5.90 -21.87
C GLU A 68 -10.17 -7.36 -22.21
N LYS A 69 -9.24 -8.26 -21.85
CA LYS A 69 -9.42 -9.69 -22.06
C LYS A 69 -10.61 -10.24 -21.27
N TRP A 70 -10.81 -9.76 -20.05
CA TRP A 70 -11.94 -10.13 -19.21
C TRP A 70 -13.27 -9.65 -19.81
N MET A 71 -13.33 -8.38 -20.24
CA MET A 71 -14.51 -7.76 -20.84
C MET A 71 -14.92 -8.44 -22.15
N ARG A 72 -13.95 -8.84 -22.98
CA ARG A 72 -14.23 -9.59 -24.21
C ARG A 72 -14.95 -10.91 -23.92
N VAL A 73 -14.48 -11.68 -22.94
CA VAL A 73 -15.15 -12.92 -22.51
C VAL A 73 -16.51 -12.64 -21.89
N HIS A 74 -16.64 -11.54 -21.15
CA HIS A 74 -17.92 -11.15 -20.56
C HIS A 74 -18.99 -10.86 -21.63
N GLN A 75 -18.62 -10.29 -22.77
CA GLN A 75 -19.51 -9.94 -23.87
C GLN A 75 -19.90 -11.12 -24.77
N GLU A 76 -19.18 -12.24 -24.71
CA GLU A 76 -19.50 -13.44 -25.51
C GLU A 76 -20.88 -14.01 -25.12
N LYS A 77 -21.66 -14.49 -26.09
CA LYS A 77 -22.98 -15.14 -25.86
C LYS A 77 -22.86 -16.66 -25.62
N SER A 78 -21.77 -17.10 -24.99
CA SER A 78 -21.53 -18.50 -24.67
C SER A 78 -21.86 -18.79 -23.21
N ASP A 79 -22.51 -19.92 -22.94
CA ASP A 79 -22.79 -20.38 -21.58
C ASP A 79 -21.56 -20.97 -20.86
N LYS A 80 -20.47 -21.24 -21.60
CA LYS A 80 -19.23 -21.83 -21.06
C LYS A 80 -18.08 -20.81 -21.01
N LYS A 81 -18.32 -19.66 -20.39
CA LYS A 81 -17.28 -18.62 -20.24
C LYS A 81 -16.17 -19.07 -19.31
N LYS A 82 -14.92 -18.96 -19.77
CA LYS A 82 -13.73 -19.10 -18.93
C LYS A 82 -13.08 -17.74 -18.74
N TYR A 83 -13.40 -17.07 -17.63
CA TYR A 83 -12.85 -15.75 -17.34
C TYR A 83 -11.33 -15.82 -17.12
N PRO A 84 -10.56 -14.91 -17.72
CA PRO A 84 -9.14 -14.82 -17.44
C PRO A 84 -8.89 -14.28 -16.02
N THR A 85 -7.77 -14.69 -15.43
CA THR A 85 -7.28 -14.07 -14.20
C THR A 85 -6.91 -12.61 -14.46
N LEU A 86 -7.47 -11.71 -13.68
CA LEU A 86 -7.08 -10.30 -13.68
C LEU A 86 -5.66 -10.16 -13.12
N LYS A 87 -4.89 -9.23 -13.67
CA LYS A 87 -3.52 -8.98 -13.23
C LYS A 87 -3.44 -7.59 -12.64
N LEU A 88 -2.89 -7.48 -11.43
CA LEU A 88 -2.71 -6.20 -10.76
C LEU A 88 -1.75 -5.30 -11.55
N ALA A 89 -2.06 -4.00 -11.61
CA ALA A 89 -1.12 -3.01 -12.09
C ALA A 89 0.12 -2.97 -11.20
N ASN A 90 1.27 -2.60 -11.76
CA ASN A 90 2.50 -2.50 -10.98
C ASN A 90 2.43 -1.32 -9.99
N PHE A 91 3.31 -1.33 -8.99
CA PHE A 91 3.27 -0.34 -7.91
C PHE A 91 3.38 1.13 -8.38
N PRO A 92 4.32 1.52 -9.27
CA PRO A 92 4.34 2.88 -9.82
C PRO A 92 3.06 3.26 -10.57
N GLU A 93 2.45 2.32 -11.29
CA GLU A 93 1.20 2.55 -12.01
C GLU A 93 0.02 2.76 -11.06
N LEU A 94 -0.08 1.97 -9.98
CA LEU A 94 -1.08 2.20 -8.93
C LEU A 94 -0.95 3.59 -8.33
N TYR A 95 0.29 4.05 -8.07
CA TYR A 95 0.54 5.39 -7.55
C TYR A 95 0.08 6.49 -8.54
N LYS A 96 0.37 6.35 -9.83
CA LYS A 96 -0.12 7.30 -10.84
C LYS A 96 -1.64 7.39 -10.84
N ARG A 97 -2.33 6.25 -10.69
CA ARG A 97 -3.80 6.18 -10.72
C ARG A 97 -4.46 6.85 -9.54
N ILE A 98 -3.88 6.78 -8.34
CA ILE A 98 -4.45 7.50 -7.18
C ILE A 98 -4.26 9.02 -7.28
N CYS A 99 -3.34 9.48 -8.13
CA CYS A 99 -3.11 10.89 -8.45
C CYS A 99 -3.94 11.36 -9.65
N ASP A 100 -4.63 10.45 -10.34
CA ASP A 100 -5.45 10.74 -11.52
C ASP A 100 -6.90 10.96 -11.10
N LYS A 101 -7.41 12.16 -11.38
CA LYS A 101 -8.78 12.56 -11.03
C LYS A 101 -9.83 11.71 -11.74
N ASP A 102 -9.63 11.40 -13.00
CA ASP A 102 -10.61 10.65 -13.81
C ASP A 102 -10.67 9.19 -13.35
N ILE A 103 -9.58 8.69 -12.80
CA ILE A 103 -9.51 7.33 -12.22
C ILE A 103 -9.97 7.29 -10.76
N MET A 104 -9.78 8.35 -9.97
CA MET A 104 -10.17 8.33 -8.54
C MET A 104 -11.62 8.70 -8.28
N VAL A 105 -12.28 9.44 -9.18
CA VAL A 105 -13.68 9.82 -9.00
C VAL A 105 -14.57 8.61 -9.33
N GLY A 106 -14.96 7.85 -8.29
CA GLY A 106 -15.79 6.64 -8.41
C GLY A 106 -17.07 6.68 -7.59
N TYR A 107 -17.08 7.44 -6.49
CA TYR A 107 -18.22 7.64 -5.60
C TYR A 107 -18.54 9.12 -5.42
N ILE A 108 -19.67 9.39 -4.80
CA ILE A 108 -20.07 10.75 -4.40
C ILE A 108 -19.05 11.22 -3.35
N HIS A 109 -18.52 12.44 -3.54
CA HIS A 109 -17.46 13.04 -2.69
C HIS A 109 -16.08 12.35 -2.73
N SER A 110 -15.81 11.48 -3.71
CA SER A 110 -14.46 10.97 -3.95
C SER A 110 -13.45 12.13 -4.10
N LYS A 111 -12.29 12.00 -3.45
CA LYS A 111 -11.17 12.94 -3.59
C LYS A 111 -9.96 12.24 -4.21
N VAL A 112 -9.25 12.99 -5.05
CA VAL A 112 -7.98 12.57 -5.66
C VAL A 112 -6.81 12.94 -4.76
N PHE A 113 -5.79 12.08 -4.68
CA PHE A 113 -4.57 12.43 -3.96
C PHE A 113 -3.79 13.48 -4.75
N THR A 114 -3.48 14.60 -4.10
CA THR A 114 -2.65 15.66 -4.71
C THR A 114 -1.21 15.44 -4.28
N ALA A 115 -0.39 14.90 -5.17
CA ALA A 115 1.01 14.61 -4.89
C ALA A 115 1.85 15.89 -4.77
N GLU A 116 2.88 15.81 -3.94
CA GLU A 116 3.98 16.76 -3.84
C GLU A 116 5.24 16.02 -4.33
N ASP A 117 6.30 16.75 -4.68
CA ASP A 117 7.54 16.12 -5.18
C ASP A 117 8.11 15.07 -4.21
N ARG A 118 8.00 15.32 -2.90
CA ARG A 118 8.42 14.37 -1.85
C ARG A 118 7.69 13.04 -1.93
N HIS A 119 6.39 13.05 -2.23
CA HIS A 119 5.56 11.85 -2.34
C HIS A 119 6.02 10.97 -3.51
N GLY A 120 6.25 11.58 -4.68
CA GLY A 120 6.74 10.87 -5.86
C GLY A 120 8.12 10.26 -5.63
N TYR A 121 9.03 11.03 -5.02
CA TYR A 121 10.37 10.54 -4.64
C TYR A 121 10.28 9.37 -3.65
N ALA A 122 9.49 9.50 -2.59
CA ALA A 122 9.35 8.48 -1.56
C ALA A 122 8.81 7.16 -2.12
N VAL A 123 7.77 7.22 -2.96
CA VAL A 123 7.16 6.03 -3.59
C VAL A 123 8.15 5.32 -4.52
N ASP A 124 8.86 6.06 -5.37
CA ASP A 124 9.88 5.49 -6.26
C ASP A 124 11.02 4.84 -5.46
N LYS A 125 11.52 5.55 -4.44
CA LYS A 125 12.60 5.10 -3.58
C LYS A 125 12.20 3.85 -2.79
N LEU A 126 11.02 3.84 -2.16
CA LEU A 126 10.47 2.69 -1.44
C LEU A 126 10.37 1.47 -2.36
N ASN A 127 9.82 1.64 -3.57
CA ASN A 127 9.66 0.54 -4.51
C ASN A 127 11.01 -0.03 -4.97
N LYS A 128 12.00 0.81 -5.28
CA LYS A 128 13.36 0.37 -5.68
C LYS A 128 14.06 -0.40 -4.57
N ILE A 129 14.05 0.13 -3.36
CA ILE A 129 14.68 -0.50 -2.19
C ILE A 129 13.98 -1.84 -1.88
N ARG A 130 12.64 -1.85 -1.84
CA ARG A 130 11.87 -3.08 -1.62
C ARG A 130 12.16 -4.13 -2.68
N ASN A 131 12.18 -3.77 -3.96
CA ASN A 131 12.51 -4.70 -5.04
C ASN A 131 13.90 -5.33 -4.86
N ARG A 132 14.89 -4.55 -4.43
CA ARG A 132 16.22 -5.06 -4.11
C ARG A 132 16.21 -6.06 -2.96
N PHE A 133 15.42 -5.83 -1.90
CA PHE A 133 15.30 -6.79 -0.80
C PHE A 133 14.61 -8.10 -1.19
N ILE A 134 13.65 -8.04 -2.10
CA ILE A 134 12.91 -9.22 -2.57
C ILE A 134 13.73 -10.02 -3.60
N HIS A 135 14.36 -9.33 -4.53
CA HIS A 135 15.19 -9.92 -5.59
C HIS A 135 16.67 -9.92 -5.20
N PHE A 136 16.98 -10.12 -3.92
CA PHE A 136 18.34 -10.00 -3.37
C PHE A 136 19.35 -10.78 -4.24
N GLU A 137 20.19 -10.05 -4.96
CA GLU A 137 21.21 -10.62 -5.85
C GLU A 137 22.45 -11.00 -5.02
N LEU A 138 23.39 -11.78 -5.62
CA LEU A 138 24.56 -12.38 -4.97
C LEU A 138 25.60 -11.38 -4.40
N THR A 139 25.24 -10.12 -4.21
CA THR A 139 26.13 -9.02 -3.80
C THR A 139 25.78 -8.50 -2.41
N ILE A 140 26.81 -8.12 -1.64
CA ILE A 140 26.67 -7.32 -0.42
C ILE A 140 26.09 -5.96 -0.81
N TRP A 141 25.02 -5.54 -0.12
CA TRP A 141 24.40 -4.25 -0.34
C TRP A 141 24.25 -3.50 0.98
N ASN A 142 24.81 -2.29 1.01
CA ASN A 142 24.66 -1.37 2.13
C ASN A 142 23.55 -0.36 1.82
N LEU A 143 22.61 -0.22 2.74
CA LEU A 143 21.56 0.78 2.69
C LEU A 143 21.91 1.90 3.68
N ASN A 144 21.96 3.14 3.21
CA ASN A 144 21.96 4.28 4.12
C ASN A 144 20.56 4.43 4.73
N ILE A 145 20.46 4.23 6.04
CA ILE A 145 19.21 4.34 6.80
C ILE A 145 18.79 5.79 7.06
N ASN A 146 19.72 6.74 6.92
CA ASN A 146 19.42 8.16 7.09
C ASN A 146 18.42 8.61 6.02
N GLY A 147 17.31 9.18 6.46
CA GLY A 147 16.21 9.61 5.59
C GLY A 147 15.21 8.52 5.22
N ILE A 148 15.44 7.24 5.55
CA ILE A 148 14.43 6.18 5.40
C ILE A 148 13.15 6.46 6.20
N PRO A 149 13.21 6.91 7.47
CA PRO A 149 11.97 7.17 8.19
C PRO A 149 11.17 8.36 7.61
N ASN A 150 11.82 9.34 6.96
CA ASN A 150 11.11 10.37 6.17
C ASN A 150 10.43 9.79 4.93
N ILE A 151 11.11 8.92 4.17
CA ILE A 151 10.51 8.22 3.02
C ILE A 151 9.28 7.41 3.45
N ILE A 152 9.36 6.73 4.59
CA ILE A 152 8.21 5.99 5.14
C ILE A 152 7.10 6.96 5.53
N MET A 153 7.42 8.05 6.23
CA MET A 153 6.42 9.07 6.61
C MET A 153 5.67 9.62 5.39
N ASP A 154 6.38 9.99 4.31
CA ASP A 154 5.77 10.47 3.07
C ASP A 154 4.85 9.41 2.42
N CYS A 155 5.19 8.12 2.55
CA CYS A 155 4.34 7.02 2.10
C CYS A 155 3.09 6.84 2.99
N ILE A 156 3.23 7.08 4.30
CA ILE A 156 2.12 7.02 5.26
C ILE A 156 1.17 8.20 5.08
N ASP A 157 1.65 9.38 4.66
CA ASP A 157 0.78 10.51 4.29
C ASP A 157 -0.19 10.13 3.16
N ILE A 158 0.30 9.42 2.13
CA ILE A 158 -0.52 8.90 1.03
C ILE A 158 -1.55 7.90 1.58
N LEU A 159 -1.09 6.91 2.36
CA LEU A 159 -1.95 5.88 2.93
C LEU A 159 -3.06 6.51 3.79
N LYS A 160 -2.70 7.45 4.65
CA LYS A 160 -3.62 8.16 5.54
C LYS A 160 -4.69 8.91 4.74
N PHE A 161 -4.30 9.67 3.72
CA PHE A 161 -5.25 10.33 2.84
C PHE A 161 -6.22 9.34 2.19
N LEU A 162 -5.71 8.22 1.66
CA LEU A 162 -6.55 7.23 1.00
C LEU A 162 -7.59 6.63 1.94
N VAL A 163 -7.20 6.35 3.19
CA VAL A 163 -8.09 5.77 4.20
C VAL A 163 -9.08 6.79 4.75
N GLN A 164 -8.63 8.01 5.02
CA GLN A 164 -9.40 8.96 5.85
C GLN A 164 -10.09 10.06 5.04
N ASP A 165 -9.55 10.43 3.88
CA ASP A 165 -9.96 11.63 3.14
C ASP A 165 -10.48 11.36 1.72
N SER A 166 -10.09 10.24 1.11
CA SER A 166 -10.42 9.94 -0.30
C SER A 166 -11.89 9.61 -0.53
N ASN A 167 -12.60 9.15 0.49
CA ASN A 167 -13.96 8.59 0.41
C ASN A 167 -14.11 7.39 -0.56
N ASN A 168 -13.01 6.73 -0.93
CA ASN A 168 -13.05 5.58 -1.84
C ASN A 168 -12.99 4.23 -1.14
N ILE A 169 -12.49 4.19 0.10
CA ILE A 169 -12.36 2.97 0.89
C ILE A 169 -13.61 2.84 1.78
N LEU A 170 -14.44 1.85 1.45
CA LEU A 170 -15.66 1.55 2.21
C LEU A 170 -15.40 0.38 3.15
N ILE A 171 -15.28 0.67 4.45
CA ILE A 171 -15.09 -0.34 5.50
C ILE A 171 -16.44 -0.61 6.15
N ALA A 172 -16.95 -1.83 5.98
CA ALA A 172 -18.27 -2.21 6.49
C ALA A 172 -18.27 -2.49 8.00
N ASP A 173 -17.16 -3.01 8.53
CA ASP A 173 -17.02 -3.34 9.95
C ASP A 173 -16.43 -2.16 10.72
N PHE A 174 -17.17 -1.67 11.71
CA PHE A 174 -16.72 -0.57 12.57
C PHE A 174 -15.47 -0.92 13.37
N GLN A 175 -15.28 -2.18 13.77
CA GLN A 175 -14.09 -2.62 14.50
C GLN A 175 -12.85 -2.56 13.61
N ASP A 176 -12.96 -2.98 12.35
CA ASP A 176 -11.85 -2.88 11.39
C ASP A 176 -11.52 -1.41 11.09
N GLN A 177 -12.53 -0.55 10.97
CA GLN A 177 -12.32 0.89 10.76
C GLN A 177 -11.61 1.55 11.95
N ASP A 178 -12.06 1.28 13.18
CA ASP A 178 -11.45 1.80 14.40
C ASP A 178 -10.01 1.28 14.56
N ARG A 179 -9.79 -0.03 14.34
CA ARG A 179 -8.45 -0.63 14.40
C ARG A 179 -7.51 -0.03 13.36
N LEU A 180 -7.95 0.14 12.11
CA LEU A 180 -7.14 0.74 11.05
C LEU A 180 -6.71 2.16 11.42
N ASN A 181 -7.65 3.00 11.85
CA ASN A 181 -7.35 4.38 12.25
C ASN A 181 -6.37 4.43 13.43
N LYS A 182 -6.60 3.63 14.48
CA LYS A 182 -5.68 3.52 15.62
C LYS A 182 -4.28 3.07 15.21
N SER A 183 -4.18 2.11 14.29
CA SER A 183 -2.90 1.63 13.78
C SER A 183 -2.17 2.71 12.97
N ILE A 184 -2.87 3.49 12.14
CA ILE A 184 -2.28 4.62 11.41
C ILE A 184 -1.76 5.67 12.40
N ASP A 185 -2.56 6.07 13.39
CA ASP A 185 -2.16 7.09 14.36
C ASP A 185 -0.95 6.65 15.19
N LYS A 186 -0.94 5.39 15.64
CA LYS A 186 0.19 4.78 16.34
C LYS A 186 1.45 4.75 15.47
N LEU A 187 1.33 4.38 14.21
CA LEU A 187 2.46 4.35 13.27
C LEU A 187 3.06 5.76 13.08
N VAL A 188 2.22 6.77 12.85
CA VAL A 188 2.66 8.16 12.70
C VAL A 188 3.38 8.65 13.96
N HIS A 189 2.86 8.30 15.15
CA HIS A 189 3.50 8.64 16.42
C HIS A 189 4.91 8.05 16.54
N ILE A 190 5.06 6.73 16.35
CA ILE A 190 6.35 6.03 16.47
C ILE A 190 7.38 6.56 15.45
N LEU A 191 6.96 6.80 14.21
CA LEU A 191 7.86 7.34 13.19
C LEU A 191 8.36 8.75 13.54
N ARG A 192 7.53 9.59 14.16
CA ARG A 192 7.95 10.92 14.64
C ARG A 192 8.99 10.83 15.76
N GLU A 193 8.88 9.84 16.64
CA GLU A 193 9.88 9.60 17.69
C GLU A 193 11.21 9.15 17.07
N ILE A 194 11.17 8.16 16.17
CA ILE A 194 12.38 7.66 15.48
C ILE A 194 13.05 8.77 14.66
N ASN A 195 12.29 9.63 13.99
CA ASN A 195 12.86 10.74 13.22
C ASN A 195 13.59 11.77 14.08
N LYS A 196 13.15 12.00 15.32
CA LYS A 196 13.90 12.87 16.25
C LYS A 196 15.24 12.24 16.58
N ASP A 197 15.21 10.96 16.96
CA ASP A 197 16.42 10.23 17.35
C ASP A 197 17.46 10.14 16.21
N VAL A 198 17.00 9.99 14.96
CA VAL A 198 17.90 9.90 13.79
C VAL A 198 18.48 11.27 13.38
N CYS A 199 17.78 12.38 13.67
CA CYS A 199 18.30 13.73 13.42
C CYS A 199 19.28 14.22 14.48
N ASP A 200 19.27 13.62 15.67
CA ASP A 200 20.12 13.99 16.81
C ASP A 200 21.45 13.17 16.88
N MET A 201 21.71 12.30 15.90
CA MET A 201 22.97 11.53 15.72
C MET A 201 23.87 12.11 14.62
#